data_AF-A0A835WV65-F1
#
_entry.id   AF-A0A835WV65-F1
#
_cell.length_a   1.000
_cell.length_b   1.000
_cell.length_c   1.000
_cell.angle_alpha   90.00
_cell.angle_beta   90.00
_cell.angle_gamma   90.00
#
_symmetry.space_group_name_H-M   'P 1'
#
loop_
_entity.id
_entity.type
_entity.pdbx_description
1 polymer ?
#
loop_
_entity_poly.entity_id
_entity_poly.type
_entity_poly.pdbx_seq_one_letter_code
_entity_poly.pdbx_strand_id
1 'polypeptide(L)'
;MDAAMKGAKSAGGTTIGILPGPDTSEISDAVDIPIVTGLGSARDNINALSSNVLVAVGMGPGTAAEVALALKAKKPVVLLGTQPEAEKFFTSLDAGLVHVAADVAAAIAAVKQLLA
;
A
#
# COMPACT_ATOMS: atom_id res chain seq x y z
N MET A 1 -4.48 3.41 6.98
CA MET A 1 -3.02 3.23 7.21
C MET A 1 -2.70 3.05 8.69
N ASP A 2 -3.17 3.91 9.59
CA ASP A 2 -2.91 3.84 11.05
C ASP A 2 -3.10 2.43 11.68
N ALA A 3 -4.23 1.76 11.39
CA ALA A 3 -4.48 0.41 11.91
C ALA A 3 -3.42 -0.62 11.51
N ALA A 4 -2.88 -0.53 10.29
CA ALA A 4 -1.83 -1.43 9.81
C ALA A 4 -0.51 -1.18 10.56
N MET A 5 -0.17 0.08 10.80
CA MET A 5 1.01 0.47 11.57
C MET A 5 0.90 0.02 13.02
N LYS A 6 -0.27 0.20 13.66
CA LYS A 6 -0.53 -0.30 15.03
C LYS A 6 -0.36 -1.81 15.13
N GLY A 7 -0.86 -2.56 14.14
CA GLY A 7 -0.68 -4.02 14.08
C GLY A 7 0.78 -4.44 13.89
N ALA A 8 1.53 -3.76 13.02
CA ALA A 8 2.96 -4.02 12.85
C ALA A 8 3.73 -3.72 14.14
N LYS A 9 3.46 -2.58 14.78
CA LYS A 9 4.08 -2.15 16.03
C LYS A 9 3.79 -3.12 17.19
N SER A 10 2.56 -3.59 17.32
CA SER A 10 2.19 -4.55 18.38
C SER A 10 2.86 -5.92 18.21
N ALA A 11 3.25 -6.28 16.98
CA ALA A 11 4.02 -7.48 16.67
C ALA A 11 5.56 -7.25 16.68
N GLY A 12 6.03 -6.06 17.08
CA GLY A 12 7.47 -5.72 17.12
C GLY A 12 8.09 -5.42 15.76
N GLY A 13 7.29 -5.20 14.72
CA GLY A 13 7.76 -4.77 13.40
C GLY A 13 8.10 -3.28 13.35
N THR A 14 8.94 -2.89 12.39
CA THR A 14 9.29 -1.47 12.11
C THR A 14 8.30 -0.84 11.15
N THR A 15 7.86 0.39 11.45
CA THR A 15 6.93 1.15 10.61
C THR A 15 7.55 2.40 10.02
N ILE A 16 7.30 2.64 8.73
CA ILE A 16 7.74 3.85 8.02
C ILE A 16 6.50 4.62 7.59
N GLY A 17 6.41 5.89 7.99
CA GLY A 17 5.31 6.78 7.61
C GLY A 17 5.79 7.86 6.66
N ILE A 18 5.39 7.78 5.38
CA ILE A 18 5.66 8.85 4.41
C ILE A 18 4.57 9.90 4.59
N LEU A 19 4.89 11.13 4.99
CA LEU A 19 3.93 12.17 5.38
C LEU A 19 3.76 13.23 4.27
N PRO A 20 2.54 13.75 4.05
CA PRO A 20 2.27 14.65 2.91
C PRO A 20 2.57 16.12 3.24
N GLY A 21 2.42 16.48 4.51
CA GLY A 21 2.63 17.82 5.04
C GLY A 21 4.10 18.14 5.34
N PRO A 22 4.37 19.35 5.86
CA PRO A 22 5.70 19.86 6.13
C PRO A 22 6.26 19.47 7.51
N ASP A 23 5.46 18.82 8.36
CA ASP A 23 5.82 18.48 9.73
C ASP A 23 5.16 17.15 10.17
N THR A 24 5.35 16.82 11.45
CA THR A 24 4.84 15.59 12.07
C THR A 24 3.63 15.83 12.96
N SER A 25 2.93 16.96 12.81
CA SER A 25 1.81 17.33 13.71
C SER A 25 0.65 16.32 13.68
N GLU A 26 0.41 15.68 12.54
CA GLU A 26 -0.65 14.67 12.35
C GLU A 26 -0.11 13.23 12.35
N ILE A 27 1.08 12.99 12.90
CA ILE A 27 1.67 11.64 12.89
C ILE A 27 1.00 10.72 13.92
N SER A 28 0.82 9.45 13.54
CA SER A 28 0.44 8.41 14.50
C SER A 28 1.64 7.99 15.36
N ASP A 29 1.40 7.76 16.66
CA ASP A 29 2.38 7.18 17.58
C ASP A 29 2.88 5.79 17.14
N ALA A 30 2.17 5.15 16.21
CA ALA A 30 2.57 3.87 15.65
C ALA A 30 3.64 3.97 14.56
N VAL A 31 4.13 5.18 14.22
CA VAL A 31 5.20 5.40 13.22
C VAL A 31 6.57 5.45 13.90
N ASP A 32 7.49 4.57 13.50
CA ASP A 32 8.88 4.59 13.98
C ASP A 32 9.75 5.58 13.21
N ILE A 33 9.60 5.60 11.88
CA ILE A 33 10.43 6.39 10.99
C ILE A 33 9.53 7.32 10.17
N PRO A 34 9.39 8.60 10.57
CA PRO A 34 8.71 9.59 9.76
C PRO A 34 9.57 10.07 8.60
N ILE A 35 9.01 10.04 7.39
CA ILE A 35 9.58 10.70 6.21
C ILE A 35 8.67 11.86 5.82
N VAL A 36 9.03 13.06 6.24
CA VAL A 36 8.29 14.29 5.93
C VAL A 36 8.65 14.73 4.51
N THR A 37 7.66 14.79 3.61
CA THR A 37 7.92 15.07 2.19
C THR A 37 7.55 16.49 1.77
N GLY A 38 6.52 17.10 2.37
CA GLY A 38 5.95 18.37 1.89
C GLY A 38 5.37 18.30 0.47
N LEU A 39 5.13 17.10 -0.06
CA LEU A 39 4.72 16.87 -1.46
C LEU A 39 3.21 16.76 -1.66
N GLY A 40 2.40 16.83 -0.60
CA GLY A 40 0.98 16.53 -0.68
C GLY A 40 0.75 15.12 -1.25
N SER A 41 -0.16 14.98 -2.20
CA SER A 41 -0.45 13.70 -2.87
C SER A 41 0.67 13.19 -3.76
N ALA A 42 1.67 14.01 -4.14
CA ALA A 42 2.77 13.51 -4.95
C ALA A 42 3.67 12.50 -4.19
N ARG A 43 3.56 12.44 -2.85
CA ARG A 43 4.23 11.40 -2.04
C ARG A 43 3.77 9.98 -2.39
N ASP A 44 2.59 9.82 -2.97
CA ASP A 44 1.97 8.53 -3.26
C ASP A 44 2.85 7.69 -4.22
N ASN A 45 3.61 8.38 -5.07
CA ASN A 45 4.61 7.74 -5.92
C ASN A 45 5.82 7.20 -5.13
N ILE A 46 6.18 7.84 -4.01
CA ILE A 46 7.23 7.35 -3.10
C ILE A 46 6.74 6.07 -2.41
N ASN A 47 5.48 6.03 -1.96
CA ASN A 47 4.89 4.82 -1.37
C ASN A 47 4.97 3.64 -2.35
N ALA A 48 4.52 3.85 -3.59
CA ALA A 48 4.51 2.83 -4.62
C ALA A 48 5.92 2.36 -5.01
N LEU A 49 6.85 3.28 -5.26
CA LEU A 49 8.20 2.95 -5.75
C LEU A 49 9.10 2.34 -4.68
N SER A 50 8.94 2.76 -3.41
CA SER A 50 9.75 2.27 -2.30
C SER A 50 9.31 0.89 -1.81
N SER A 51 8.09 0.46 -2.17
CA SER A 51 7.56 -0.85 -1.79
C SER A 51 8.08 -1.96 -2.72
N ASN A 52 8.36 -3.15 -2.17
CA ASN A 52 8.59 -4.35 -2.98
C ASN A 52 7.27 -4.90 -3.55
N VAL A 53 6.23 -4.94 -2.71
CA VAL A 53 4.86 -5.33 -3.05
C VAL A 53 3.92 -4.32 -2.40
N LEU A 54 2.90 -3.84 -3.13
CA LEU A 54 1.88 -2.95 -2.57
C LEU A 54 0.64 -3.78 -2.19
N VAL A 55 0.08 -3.57 -0.99
CA VAL A 55 -1.19 -4.18 -0.58
C VAL A 55 -2.25 -3.10 -0.43
N ALA A 56 -3.27 -3.10 -1.27
CA ALA A 56 -4.41 -2.21 -1.16
C ALA A 56 -5.50 -2.88 -0.31
N VAL A 57 -5.88 -2.24 0.80
CA VAL A 57 -6.94 -2.72 1.71
C VAL A 57 -8.15 -1.80 1.60
N GLY A 58 -9.25 -2.32 1.06
CA GLY A 58 -10.38 -1.50 0.62
C GLY A 58 -10.03 -0.66 -0.62
N MET A 59 -10.95 0.23 -1.02
CA MET A 59 -10.76 1.05 -2.22
C MET A 59 -11.40 2.44 -2.07
N GLY A 60 -10.71 3.46 -2.59
CA GLY A 60 -11.16 4.85 -2.69
C GLY A 60 -10.28 5.62 -3.69
N PRO A 61 -10.57 6.89 -4.00
CA PRO A 61 -9.85 7.63 -5.05
C PRO A 61 -8.33 7.71 -4.84
N GLY A 62 -7.88 7.97 -3.60
CA GLY A 62 -6.44 8.00 -3.27
C GLY A 62 -5.78 6.64 -3.44
N THR A 63 -6.38 5.58 -2.87
CA THR A 63 -5.89 4.21 -3.02
C THR A 63 -5.84 3.77 -4.49
N ALA A 64 -6.84 4.15 -5.29
CA ALA A 64 -6.89 3.84 -6.71
C ALA A 64 -5.73 4.51 -7.48
N ALA A 65 -5.39 5.76 -7.13
CA ALA A 65 -4.23 6.45 -7.69
C ALA A 65 -2.91 5.76 -7.33
N GLU A 66 -2.74 5.35 -6.06
CA GLU A 66 -1.55 4.60 -5.60
C GLU A 66 -1.41 3.25 -6.33
N VAL A 67 -2.50 2.49 -6.48
CA VAL A 67 -2.49 1.23 -7.23
C VAL A 67 -2.11 1.48 -8.70
N ALA A 68 -2.70 2.47 -9.35
CA ALA A 68 -2.37 2.81 -10.74
C ALA A 68 -0.90 3.21 -10.90
N LEU A 69 -0.34 3.98 -9.96
CA LEU A 69 1.09 4.35 -9.94
C LEU A 69 1.99 3.12 -9.77
N ALA A 70 1.64 2.21 -8.85
CA ALA A 70 2.38 0.97 -8.64
C ALA A 70 2.41 0.09 -9.91
N LEU A 71 1.26 -0.09 -10.57
CA LEU A 71 1.19 -0.86 -11.82
C LEU A 71 1.97 -0.18 -12.95
N LYS A 72 1.88 1.16 -13.06
CA LYS A 72 2.69 1.93 -14.01
C LYS A 72 4.19 1.72 -13.76
N ALA A 73 4.60 1.63 -12.50
CA ALA A 73 5.97 1.36 -12.07
C ALA A 73 6.38 -0.13 -12.11
N LYS A 74 5.50 -1.01 -12.63
CA LYS A 74 5.73 -2.46 -12.69
C LYS A 74 5.98 -3.10 -11.31
N LYS A 75 5.31 -2.58 -10.29
CA LYS A 75 5.28 -3.16 -8.94
C LYS A 75 4.07 -4.08 -8.80
N PRO A 76 4.23 -5.27 -8.20
CA PRO A 76 3.11 -6.16 -7.95
C PRO A 76 2.19 -5.57 -6.87
N VAL A 77 0.89 -5.76 -7.05
CA VAL A 77 -0.18 -5.25 -6.19
C VAL A 77 -1.06 -6.40 -5.72
N VAL A 78 -1.31 -6.46 -4.42
CA VAL A 78 -2.32 -7.34 -3.83
C VAL A 78 -3.56 -6.50 -3.46
N LEU A 79 -4.72 -6.89 -3.95
CA LEU A 79 -6.01 -6.27 -3.61
C LEU A 79 -6.71 -7.11 -2.54
N LEU A 80 -7.04 -6.50 -1.41
CA LEU A 80 -7.69 -7.15 -0.26
C LEU A 80 -8.92 -6.37 0.18
N GLY A 81 -10.07 -7.05 0.25
CA GLY A 81 -11.33 -6.41 0.68
C GLY A 81 -11.81 -5.31 -0.28
N THR A 82 -11.49 -5.44 -1.57
CA THR A 82 -11.93 -4.55 -2.65
C THR A 82 -13.26 -5.02 -3.24
N GLN A 83 -13.87 -4.18 -4.08
CA GLN A 83 -15.09 -4.55 -4.81
C GLN A 83 -14.75 -5.15 -6.18
N PRO A 84 -15.62 -6.00 -6.76
CA PRO A 84 -15.37 -6.67 -8.04
C PRO A 84 -15.04 -5.71 -9.19
N GLU A 85 -15.57 -4.49 -9.18
CA GLU A 85 -15.29 -3.47 -10.19
C GLU A 85 -13.82 -3.06 -10.17
N ALA A 86 -13.26 -2.83 -8.98
CA ALA A 86 -11.86 -2.46 -8.81
C ALA A 86 -10.93 -3.62 -9.21
N GLU A 87 -11.28 -4.84 -8.79
CA GLU A 87 -10.52 -6.05 -9.10
C GLU A 87 -10.45 -6.29 -10.60
N LYS A 88 -11.59 -6.23 -11.30
CA LYS A 88 -11.66 -6.37 -12.76
C LYS A 88 -10.90 -5.26 -13.46
N PHE A 89 -11.07 -4.01 -13.02
CA PHE A 89 -10.42 -2.86 -13.64
C PHE A 89 -8.90 -2.98 -13.55
N PHE A 90 -8.34 -3.16 -12.35
CA PHE A 90 -6.89 -3.22 -12.19
C PHE A 90 -6.29 -4.48 -12.83
N THR A 91 -6.97 -5.62 -12.75
CA THR A 91 -6.54 -6.84 -13.48
C THR A 91 -6.52 -6.61 -14.99
N SER A 92 -7.44 -5.82 -15.54
CA SER A 92 -7.45 -5.49 -16.98
C SER A 92 -6.27 -4.61 -17.40
N LEU A 93 -5.67 -3.84 -16.48
CA LEU A 93 -4.49 -3.02 -16.76
C LEU A 93 -3.20 -3.83 -16.81
N ASP A 94 -3.02 -4.77 -15.88
CA ASP A 94 -1.86 -5.68 -15.87
C ASP A 94 -2.15 -6.95 -15.05
N ALA A 95 -2.70 -7.97 -15.69
CA ALA A 95 -3.08 -9.23 -15.03
C ALA A 95 -1.89 -10.01 -14.46
N GLY A 96 -0.66 -9.72 -14.89
CA GLY A 96 0.55 -10.35 -14.34
C GLY A 96 1.03 -9.72 -13.03
N LEU A 97 0.55 -8.52 -12.69
CA LEU A 97 0.98 -7.78 -11.49
C LEU A 97 -0.12 -7.65 -10.44
N VAL A 98 -1.38 -7.94 -10.78
CA VAL A 98 -2.51 -7.79 -9.87
C VAL A 98 -2.91 -9.15 -9.30
N HIS A 99 -2.92 -9.24 -7.97
CA HIS A 99 -3.30 -10.43 -7.21
C HIS A 99 -4.49 -10.10 -6.31
N VAL A 100 -5.61 -10.79 -6.46
CA VAL A 100 -6.78 -10.61 -5.60
C VAL A 100 -6.71 -11.60 -4.44
N ALA A 101 -6.80 -11.10 -3.21
CA ALA A 101 -6.76 -11.90 -1.99
C ALA A 101 -8.12 -11.89 -1.28
N ALA A 102 -8.63 -13.08 -0.96
CA ALA A 102 -9.91 -13.25 -0.28
C ALA A 102 -9.85 -12.85 1.21
N ASP A 103 -8.68 -12.96 1.83
CA ASP A 103 -8.44 -12.65 3.23
C ASP A 103 -6.97 -12.26 3.48
N VAL A 104 -6.66 -11.90 4.74
CA VAL A 104 -5.32 -11.49 5.15
C VAL A 104 -4.29 -12.62 4.95
N ALA A 105 -4.66 -13.88 5.20
CA ALA A 105 -3.73 -15.00 5.06
C ALA A 105 -3.33 -15.21 3.59
N ALA A 106 -4.29 -15.14 2.68
CA ALA A 106 -4.07 -15.18 1.24
C ALA A 106 -3.22 -13.99 0.76
N ALA A 107 -3.47 -12.78 1.28
CA ALA A 107 -2.69 -11.59 0.94
C ALA A 107 -1.21 -11.76 1.34
N ILE A 108 -0.95 -12.26 2.56
CA ILE A 108 0.41 -12.53 3.03
C ILE A 108 1.07 -13.68 2.24
N ALA A 109 0.31 -14.70 1.85
CA ALA A 109 0.83 -15.78 1.00
C ALA A 109 1.29 -15.26 -0.36
N ALA A 110 0.48 -14.40 -1.01
CA ALA A 110 0.85 -13.75 -2.27
C ALA A 110 2.11 -12.90 -2.12
N VAL A 111 2.20 -12.08 -1.06
CA VAL A 111 3.40 -11.27 -0.77
C VAL A 111 4.64 -12.15 -0.63
N LYS A 112 4.55 -13.26 0.13
CA LYS A 112 5.68 -14.19 0.30
C LYS A 112 6.13 -14.80 -1.04
N GLN A 113 5.19 -15.17 -1.91
CA GLN A 113 5.52 -15.73 -3.22
C GLN A 113 6.22 -14.70 -4.13
N LEU A 114 5.80 -13.44 -4.06
CA LEU A 114 6.37 -12.36 -4.88
C LEU A 114 7.76 -11.89 -4.44
N LEU A 115 8.16 -12.22 -3.20
CA LEU A 115 9.47 -11.88 -2.64
C LEU A 115 10.49 -13.02 -2.78
N ALA A 116 10.06 -14.21 -3.20
CA ALA A 116 10.92 -15.38 -3.41
C ALA A 116 11.67 -15.27 -4.75
#